data_AF-A0A7R9DNK8-F1
#
_entry.id   AF-A0A7R9DNK8-F1
#
_cell.length_a   1.000
_cell.length_b   1.000
_cell.length_c   1.000
_cell.angle_alpha   90.00
_cell.angle_beta   90.00
_cell.angle_gamma   90.00
#
_symmetry.space_group_name_H-M   'P 1'
#
loop_
_entity.id
_entity.type
_entity.pdbx_description
1 polymer ?
#
loop_
_entity_poly.entity_id
_entity_poly.type
_entity_poly.pdbx_seq_one_letter_code
_entity_poly.pdbx_strand_id
1 'polypeptide(L)'
;TLCSVASSWGWREGSVVSEELFATANPDVYLTAPELIAKKGYPAETHTVTTEDGYILTLHRIPYGKSGPSNNRPAVFVQHGLLCSSAAWVLMEPEKSLAFILADAGYDVWLGNTRGNTYSKKHVSLKSTDKAYWAFSWHESGVYDLPAM
;
A
#
# COMPACT_ATOMS: atom_id res chain seq x y z
N THR A 1 8.61 -49.52 37.30
CA THR A 1 8.00 -50.69 36.65
C THR A 1 7.39 -50.24 35.34
N LEU A 2 7.84 -50.86 34.26
CA LEU A 2 7.47 -50.59 32.87
C LEU A 2 5.98 -50.80 32.62
N CYS A 3 5.40 -50.03 31.69
CA CYS A 3 4.60 -50.62 30.63
C CYS A 3 4.57 -49.72 29.38
N SER A 4 5.07 -50.28 28.29
CA SER A 4 4.92 -49.79 26.92
C SER A 4 3.93 -50.71 26.23
N VAL A 5 2.94 -50.19 25.50
CA VAL A 5 2.46 -50.77 24.23
C VAL A 5 1.86 -49.66 23.35
N ALA A 6 2.25 -49.65 22.07
CA ALA A 6 1.78 -48.75 21.03
C ALA A 6 0.50 -49.24 20.31
N SER A 7 -0.27 -48.32 19.74
CA SER A 7 -1.06 -48.49 18.49
C SER A 7 -1.52 -47.09 18.05
N SER A 8 -1.15 -46.51 16.90
CA SER A 8 -1.26 -46.91 15.49
C SER A 8 -2.60 -46.61 14.81
N TRP A 9 -3.22 -45.45 15.03
CA TRP A 9 -4.24 -44.90 14.11
C TRP A 9 -4.14 -43.38 14.04
N GLY A 10 -4.00 -42.86 12.82
CA GLY A 10 -3.88 -41.44 12.53
C GLY A 10 -5.23 -40.74 12.53
N TRP A 11 -5.38 -39.78 13.45
CA TRP A 11 -6.23 -38.60 13.34
C TRP A 11 -5.53 -37.50 14.13
N ARG A 12 -5.04 -36.44 13.48
CA ARG A 12 -4.62 -35.22 14.19
C ARG A 12 -5.88 -34.40 14.45
N GLU A 13 -6.38 -34.48 15.67
CA GLU A 13 -7.35 -33.54 16.21
C GLU A 13 -6.82 -32.11 16.07
N GLY A 14 -7.71 -31.21 15.69
CA GLY A 14 -7.42 -29.87 15.23
C GLY A 14 -6.50 -29.11 16.18
N SER A 15 -5.47 -28.49 15.60
CA SER A 15 -4.62 -27.52 16.27
C SER A 15 -5.51 -26.42 16.83
N VAL A 16 -5.65 -26.39 18.15
CA VAL A 16 -6.03 -25.16 18.86
C VAL A 16 -4.95 -24.14 18.49
N VAL A 17 -5.33 -23.11 17.73
CA VAL A 17 -4.44 -21.97 17.47
C VAL A 17 -4.09 -21.35 18.82
N SER A 18 -2.85 -21.58 19.28
CA SER A 18 -2.37 -21.17 20.59
C SER A 18 -2.18 -19.65 20.65
N GLU A 19 -2.29 -19.09 21.85
CA GLU A 19 -2.08 -17.66 22.15
C GLU A 19 -0.70 -17.12 21.68
N GLU A 20 0.26 -18.00 21.39
CA GLU A 20 1.58 -17.68 20.82
C GLU A 20 1.49 -17.06 19.40
N LEU A 21 0.41 -17.32 18.65
CA LEU A 21 0.24 -16.77 17.29
C LEU A 21 -0.02 -15.26 17.29
N PHE A 22 -0.60 -14.71 18.37
CA PHE A 22 -0.87 -13.27 18.47
C PHE A 22 0.36 -12.46 18.89
N ALA A 23 1.38 -13.09 19.47
CA ALA A 23 2.65 -12.44 19.86
C ALA A 23 3.63 -12.25 18.68
N THR A 24 3.28 -12.71 17.47
CA THR A 24 4.15 -12.71 16.28
C THR A 24 3.56 -11.96 15.08
N ALA A 25 2.67 -11.00 15.32
CA ALA A 25 2.16 -10.15 14.25
C ALA A 25 3.29 -9.31 13.63
N ASN A 26 3.41 -9.31 12.30
CA ASN A 26 4.38 -8.47 11.60
C ASN A 26 4.12 -6.99 11.97
N PRO A 27 5.07 -6.26 12.56
CA PRO A 27 4.87 -4.85 12.93
C PRO A 27 4.55 -3.95 11.72
N ASP A 28 4.86 -4.38 10.50
CA ASP A 28 4.53 -3.68 9.25
C ASP A 28 3.02 -3.47 9.04
N VAL A 29 2.17 -4.27 9.69
CA VAL A 29 0.70 -4.18 9.58
C VAL A 29 0.18 -2.81 10.03
N TYR A 30 0.91 -2.11 10.90
CA TYR A 30 0.53 -0.80 11.42
C TYR A 30 1.18 0.38 10.68
N LEU A 31 2.03 0.12 9.68
CA LEU A 31 2.76 1.15 8.95
C LEU A 31 1.97 1.60 7.72
N THR A 32 1.98 2.91 7.49
CA THR A 32 1.51 3.53 6.25
C THR A 32 2.48 3.26 5.10
N ALA A 33 2.04 3.45 3.85
CA ALA A 33 2.92 3.32 2.68
C ALA A 33 4.21 4.16 2.77
N PRO A 34 4.21 5.47 3.12
CA PRO A 34 5.45 6.23 3.27
C PRO A 34 6.32 5.72 4.42
N GLU A 35 5.75 5.23 5.52
CA GLU A 35 6.52 4.62 6.61
C GLU A 35 7.16 3.29 6.20
N LEU A 36 6.46 2.46 5.40
CA LEU A 36 7.02 1.25 4.80
C LEU A 36 8.19 1.61 3.86
N ILE A 37 8.02 2.61 2.99
CA ILE A 37 9.08 3.09 2.08
C ILE A 37 10.32 3.54 2.88
N ALA A 38 10.11 4.39 3.90
CA ALA A 38 11.18 4.89 4.75
C ALA A 38 11.87 3.75 5.53
N LYS A 39 11.10 2.81 6.09
CA LYS A 39 11.62 1.64 6.81
C LYS A 39 12.52 0.77 5.91
N LYS A 40 12.19 0.65 4.61
CA LYS A 40 12.98 -0.10 3.63
C LYS A 40 14.21 0.67 3.11
N GLY A 41 14.44 1.90 3.59
CA GLY A 41 15.62 2.70 3.30
C GLY A 41 15.52 3.55 2.03
N TYR A 42 14.31 3.87 1.58
CA TYR A 42 14.06 4.74 0.43
C TYR A 42 13.53 6.11 0.87
N PRO A 43 13.81 7.20 0.12
CA PRO A 43 13.14 8.47 0.32
C PRO A 43 11.64 8.33 0.04
N ALA A 44 10.81 8.91 0.91
CA ALA A 44 9.36 8.93 0.76
C ALA A 44 8.88 10.37 0.78
N GLU A 45 8.17 10.78 -0.27
CA GLU A 45 7.46 12.06 -0.32
C GLU A 45 5.95 11.81 -0.38
N THR A 46 5.17 12.71 0.20
CA THR A 46 3.71 12.71 0.13
C THR A 46 3.26 14.02 -0.50
N HIS A 47 2.50 13.91 -1.58
CA HIS A 47 1.94 15.03 -2.33
C HIS A 47 0.42 14.95 -2.31
N THR A 48 -0.25 16.10 -2.43
CA THR A 48 -1.72 16.14 -2.50
C THR A 48 -2.16 16.95 -3.70
N VAL A 49 -3.15 16.45 -4.42
CA VAL A 49 -3.80 17.12 -5.55
C VAL A 49 -5.29 17.22 -5.30
N THR A 50 -5.93 18.25 -5.87
CA THR A 50 -7.38 18.41 -5.79
C THR A 50 -7.97 18.20 -7.17
N THR A 51 -8.91 17.27 -7.30
CA THR A 51 -9.63 17.02 -8.55
C THR A 51 -10.58 18.15 -8.87
N GLU A 52 -11.00 18.25 -10.13
CA GLU A 52 -11.97 19.27 -10.58
C GLU A 52 -13.28 19.21 -9.78
N ASP A 53 -13.73 18.00 -9.44
CA ASP A 53 -14.94 17.77 -8.65
C ASP A 53 -14.72 17.80 -7.13
N GLY A 54 -13.52 18.15 -6.67
CA GLY A 54 -13.25 18.56 -5.29
C GLY A 54 -12.74 17.46 -4.35
N TYR A 55 -12.40 16.27 -4.85
CA TYR A 55 -11.71 15.25 -4.05
C TYR A 55 -10.25 15.64 -3.85
N ILE A 56 -9.72 15.38 -2.65
CA ILE A 56 -8.31 15.63 -2.33
C ILE A 56 -7.61 14.28 -2.30
N LEU A 57 -6.77 14.04 -3.31
CA LEU A 57 -6.04 12.80 -3.51
C LEU A 57 -4.63 12.92 -2.96
N THR A 58 -4.12 11.83 -2.39
CA THR A 58 -2.76 11.75 -1.87
C THR A 58 -1.90 10.88 -2.77
N LEU A 59 -0.82 11.42 -3.33
CA LEU A 59 0.19 10.64 -4.05
C LEU A 59 1.38 10.38 -3.13
N HIS A 60 1.95 9.18 -3.22
CA HIS A 60 3.25 8.91 -2.62
C HIS A 60 4.31 8.84 -3.70
N ARG A 61 5.52 9.30 -3.40
CA ARG A 61 6.61 9.34 -4.38
C ARG A 61 7.90 8.80 -3.78
N ILE A 62 8.61 8.01 -4.57
CA ILE A 62 9.98 7.55 -4.31
C ILE A 62 10.87 8.24 -5.35
N PRO A 63 11.50 9.38 -5.02
CA PRO A 63 12.22 10.19 -6.00
C PRO A 63 13.49 9.51 -6.53
N TYR A 64 14.10 8.62 -5.74
CA TYR A 64 15.28 7.86 -6.13
C TYR A 64 15.46 6.57 -5.32
N GLY A 65 16.20 5.62 -5.89
CA GLY A 65 16.58 4.36 -5.25
C GLY A 65 17.75 4.50 -4.27
N LYS A 66 18.26 3.38 -3.75
CA LYS A 66 19.32 3.38 -2.71
C LYS A 66 20.68 3.90 -3.18
N SER A 67 20.91 3.94 -4.50
CA SER A 67 22.11 4.55 -5.09
C SER A 67 22.15 6.08 -4.96
N GLY A 68 21.06 6.71 -4.49
CA GLY A 68 20.96 8.14 -4.27
C GLY A 68 20.38 8.89 -5.48
N PRO A 69 20.28 10.23 -5.37
CA PRO A 69 19.73 11.07 -6.42
C PRO A 69 20.63 11.07 -7.66
N SER A 70 20.01 11.14 -8.84
CA SER A 70 20.68 11.31 -10.12
C SER A 70 19.94 12.33 -10.96
N ASN A 71 20.64 12.98 -11.89
CA ASN A 71 20.01 13.94 -12.81
C ASN A 71 19.11 13.20 -13.83
N ASN A 72 18.02 13.83 -14.25
CA ASN A 72 17.11 13.38 -15.33
C ASN A 72 16.54 11.96 -15.17
N ARG A 73 15.83 11.71 -14.07
CA ARG A 73 15.11 10.46 -13.85
C ARG A 73 13.76 10.50 -14.56
N PRO A 74 13.45 9.56 -15.48
CA PRO A 74 12.13 9.49 -16.09
C PRO A 74 11.08 9.16 -15.03
N ALA A 75 9.97 9.91 -15.05
CA ALA A 75 8.84 9.66 -14.17
C ALA A 75 8.08 8.40 -14.59
N VAL A 76 7.70 7.57 -13.62
CA VAL A 76 6.81 6.42 -13.82
C VAL A 76 5.67 6.52 -12.82
N PHE A 77 4.44 6.46 -13.32
CA PHE A 77 3.24 6.45 -12.52
C PHE A 77 2.72 5.02 -12.38
N VAL A 78 2.46 4.57 -11.14
CA VAL A 78 1.98 3.23 -10.82
C VAL A 78 0.65 3.32 -10.09
N GLN A 79 -0.41 2.86 -10.75
CA GLN A 79 -1.78 2.93 -10.25
C GLN A 79 -2.22 1.59 -9.66
N HIS A 80 -2.78 1.60 -8.45
CA HIS A 80 -3.34 0.40 -7.82
C HIS A 80 -4.66 -0.05 -8.48
N GLY A 81 -5.03 -1.31 -8.26
CA GLY A 81 -6.31 -1.87 -8.70
C GLY A 81 -7.49 -1.64 -7.75
N LEU A 82 -8.58 -2.39 -7.97
CA LEU A 82 -9.83 -2.28 -7.20
C LEU A 82 -9.61 -2.60 -5.71
N LEU A 83 -10.14 -1.73 -4.82
CA LEU A 83 -10.06 -1.85 -3.35
C LEU A 83 -8.63 -1.86 -2.77
N CYS A 84 -7.64 -1.38 -3.53
CA CYS A 84 -6.25 -1.28 -3.09
C CYS A 84 -5.85 0.17 -2.75
N SER A 85 -4.57 0.35 -2.46
CA SER A 85 -3.92 1.65 -2.30
C SER A 85 -2.48 1.56 -2.82
N SER A 86 -1.75 2.68 -2.81
CA SER A 86 -0.32 2.74 -3.15
C SER A 86 0.54 1.77 -2.34
N ALA A 87 0.09 1.34 -1.16
CA ALA A 87 0.80 0.38 -0.32
C ALA A 87 1.05 -0.94 -1.06
N ALA A 88 0.17 -1.36 -1.98
CA ALA A 88 0.30 -2.60 -2.73
C ALA A 88 1.65 -2.76 -3.44
N TRP A 89 2.29 -1.64 -3.82
CA TRP A 89 3.56 -1.64 -4.54
C TRP A 89 4.80 -1.65 -3.65
N VAL A 90 4.63 -1.59 -2.33
CA VAL A 90 5.71 -1.46 -1.32
C VAL A 90 5.57 -2.43 -0.14
N LEU A 91 4.60 -3.36 -0.17
CA LEU A 91 4.36 -4.32 0.92
C LEU A 91 5.49 -5.36 1.06
N MET A 92 6.09 -5.77 -0.06
CA MET A 92 7.12 -6.83 -0.07
C MET A 92 8.52 -6.23 0.08
N GLU A 93 9.52 -7.09 0.22
CA GLU A 93 10.92 -6.68 0.20
C GLU A 93 11.32 -5.91 -1.07
N PRO A 94 12.35 -5.05 -1.01
CA PRO A 94 12.83 -4.24 -2.14
C PRO A 94 12.99 -4.98 -3.47
N GLU A 95 13.45 -6.23 -3.42
CA GLU A 95 13.74 -7.03 -4.61
C GLU A 95 12.48 -7.63 -5.25
N LYS A 96 11.31 -7.50 -4.60
CA LYS A 96 10.02 -8.09 -5.03
C LYS A 96 8.91 -7.05 -5.25
N SER A 97 9.11 -5.84 -4.75
CA SER A 97 8.14 -4.75 -4.82
C SER A 97 8.44 -3.85 -6.02
N LEU A 98 7.46 -3.71 -6.92
CA LEU A 98 7.63 -2.97 -8.18
C LEU A 98 8.15 -1.55 -7.98
N ALA A 99 7.67 -0.83 -6.95
CA ALA A 99 8.07 0.55 -6.70
C ALA A 99 9.58 0.66 -6.37
N PHE A 100 10.10 -0.28 -5.56
CA PHE A 100 11.51 -0.30 -5.19
C PHE A 100 12.40 -0.73 -6.37
N ILE A 101 11.97 -1.74 -7.14
CA ILE A 101 12.67 -2.17 -8.36
C ILE A 101 12.81 -1.01 -9.36
N LEU A 102 11.74 -0.23 -9.58
CA LEU A 102 11.77 0.94 -10.46
C LEU A 102 12.68 2.05 -9.90
N ALA A 103 12.60 2.34 -8.60
CA ALA A 103 13.46 3.35 -7.99
C ALA A 103 14.95 2.99 -8.11
N ASP A 104 15.32 1.73 -7.87
CA ASP A 104 16.71 1.27 -8.04
C ASP A 104 17.15 1.20 -9.50
N ALA A 105 16.21 1.01 -10.44
CA ALA A 105 16.46 1.06 -11.88
C ALA A 105 16.61 2.49 -12.44
N GLY A 106 16.51 3.53 -11.62
CA GLY A 106 16.77 4.91 -12.04
C GLY A 106 15.54 5.76 -12.33
N TYR A 107 14.33 5.27 -12.02
CA TYR A 107 13.08 6.02 -12.23
C TYR A 107 12.73 6.93 -11.05
N ASP A 108 11.95 7.98 -11.33
CA ASP A 108 11.21 8.75 -10.34
C ASP A 108 9.80 8.17 -10.22
N VAL A 109 9.50 7.50 -9.10
CA VAL A 109 8.32 6.65 -8.99
C VAL A 109 7.19 7.39 -8.27
N TRP A 110 6.06 7.54 -8.95
CA TRP A 110 4.84 8.13 -8.43
C TRP A 110 3.78 7.04 -8.21
N LEU A 111 3.20 6.98 -7.02
CA LEU A 111 2.22 5.99 -6.60
C LEU A 111 0.88 6.68 -6.36
N GLY A 112 -0.06 6.46 -7.27
CA GLY A 112 -1.40 7.06 -7.22
C GLY A 112 -2.29 6.43 -6.15
N ASN A 113 -3.22 7.23 -5.61
CA ASN A 113 -4.32 6.77 -4.77
C ASN A 113 -5.64 7.38 -5.27
N THR A 114 -6.57 6.54 -5.68
CA THR A 114 -7.89 6.99 -6.15
C THR A 114 -8.76 7.46 -4.98
N ARG A 115 -9.73 8.33 -5.29
CA ARG A 115 -10.76 8.80 -4.34
C ARG A 115 -11.35 7.65 -3.51
N GLY A 116 -11.57 7.93 -2.22
CA GLY A 116 -12.22 7.01 -1.29
C GLY A 116 -11.34 5.91 -0.70
N ASN A 117 -10.12 5.68 -1.19
CA ASN A 117 -9.19 4.73 -0.57
C ASN A 117 -8.61 5.28 0.75
N THR A 118 -7.82 4.48 1.47
CA THR A 118 -7.25 4.85 2.78
C THR A 118 -6.57 6.23 2.82
N TYR A 119 -5.88 6.65 1.76
CA TYR A 119 -5.10 7.88 1.71
C TYR A 119 -5.85 9.06 1.09
N SER A 120 -6.89 8.80 0.29
CA SER A 120 -7.63 9.81 -0.48
C SER A 120 -9.09 9.93 -0.02
N LYS A 121 -9.29 10.04 1.30
CA LYS A 121 -10.61 10.17 1.99
C LYS A 121 -10.95 11.60 2.39
N LYS A 122 -10.60 12.59 1.56
CA LYS A 122 -10.85 14.01 1.81
C LYS A 122 -11.54 14.66 0.61
N HIS A 123 -12.28 15.73 0.87
CA HIS A 123 -12.98 16.50 -0.14
C HIS A 123 -13.13 17.95 0.35
N VAL A 124 -13.19 18.92 -0.56
CA VAL A 124 -13.23 20.35 -0.24
C VAL A 124 -14.49 20.78 0.54
N SER A 125 -15.66 20.25 0.16
CA SER A 125 -16.96 20.57 0.78
C SER A 125 -17.64 19.39 1.49
N LEU A 126 -17.55 18.17 0.95
CA LEU A 126 -18.25 16.97 1.45
C LEU A 126 -17.47 16.29 2.58
N LYS A 127 -18.18 15.70 3.53
CA LYS A 127 -17.61 14.82 4.57
C LYS A 127 -17.72 13.37 4.14
N SER A 128 -16.80 12.52 4.59
CA SER A 128 -16.87 11.07 4.33
C SER A 128 -18.08 10.38 4.98
N THR A 129 -18.82 11.06 5.85
CA THR A 129 -20.11 10.61 6.40
C THR A 129 -21.29 10.86 5.46
N ASP A 130 -21.12 11.72 4.47
CA ASP A 130 -22.20 12.11 3.55
C ASP A 130 -22.33 11.07 2.44
N LYS A 131 -23.55 10.66 2.11
CA LYS A 131 -23.78 9.70 1.02
C LYS A 131 -23.27 10.22 -0.33
N ALA A 132 -23.38 11.54 -0.56
CA ALA A 132 -22.90 12.19 -1.77
C ALA A 132 -21.38 12.07 -1.95
N TYR A 133 -20.60 11.96 -0.86
CA TYR A 133 -19.16 11.72 -0.92
C TYR A 133 -18.82 10.37 -1.57
N TRP A 134 -19.72 9.40 -1.52
CA TRP A 134 -19.49 8.06 -2.05
C TRP A 134 -20.22 7.83 -3.39
N ALA A 135 -20.78 8.88 -3.99
CA ALA A 135 -21.49 8.81 -5.25
C ALA A 135 -20.52 8.87 -6.45
N PHE A 136 -19.59 7.91 -6.51
CA PHE A 136 -18.62 7.76 -7.61
C PHE A 136 -18.40 6.28 -7.93
N SER A 137 -17.76 6.03 -9.07
CA SER A 137 -17.30 4.74 -9.55
C SER A 137 -15.89 4.86 -10.11
N TRP A 138 -15.39 3.83 -10.80
CA TRP A 138 -14.13 3.94 -11.55
C TRP A 138 -14.20 5.00 -12.67
N HIS A 139 -15.41 5.41 -13.10
CA HIS A 139 -15.57 6.38 -14.17
C HIS A 139 -14.94 7.72 -13.76
N GLU A 140 -15.30 8.22 -12.58
CA GLU A 140 -14.78 9.45 -12.01
C GLU A 140 -13.28 9.35 -11.73
N SER A 141 -12.77 8.19 -11.31
CA SER A 141 -11.32 8.01 -11.19
C SER A 141 -10.59 8.11 -12.54
N GLY A 142 -11.21 7.65 -13.63
CA GLY A 142 -10.66 7.79 -14.97
C GLY A 142 -10.69 9.22 -15.51
N VAL A 143 -11.78 9.95 -15.28
CA VAL A 143 -12.00 11.28 -15.89
C VAL A 143 -11.56 12.45 -15.01
N TYR A 144 -11.44 12.27 -13.69
CA TYR A 144 -11.05 13.34 -12.75
C TYR A 144 -9.79 13.00 -11.95
N ASP A 145 -9.65 11.78 -11.42
CA ASP A 145 -8.47 11.46 -10.58
C ASP A 145 -7.20 11.39 -11.44
N LEU A 146 -7.21 10.62 -12.52
CA LEU A 146 -6.03 10.46 -13.39
C LEU A 146 -5.54 11.76 -14.03
N PRO A 147 -6.40 12.66 -14.55
CA PRO A 147 -5.92 13.93 -15.09
C PRO A 147 -5.39 14.91 -14.05
N ALA A 148 -5.79 14.78 -12.77
CA ALA A 148 -5.33 15.64 -11.69
C ALA A 148 -4.01 15.16 -11.05
N MET A 149 -3.69 13.87 -11.19
CA MET A 149 -2.46 13.23 -10.71
C MET A 149 -1.31 13.39 -11.71
#